data_AF-A0A8X6WPY0-F1
#
_entry.id   AF-A0A8X6WPY0-F1
#
_cell.length_a   1.000
_cell.length_b   1.000
_cell.length_c   1.000
_cell.angle_alpha   90.00
_cell.angle_beta   90.00
_cell.angle_gamma   90.00
#
_symmetry.space_group_name_H-M   'P 1'
#
loop_
_entity.id
_entity.type
_entity.pdbx_description
1 polymer ?
#
loop_
_entity_poly.entity_id
_entity_poly.type
_entity_poly.pdbx_seq_one_letter_code
_entity_poly.pdbx_strand_id
1 'polypeptide(L)'
;MAYLSNAIPPKVVIAFALSAVYPLAIWYSIFTKKSLIRNLILQYYKIDIPPVQSSSQPKIIINSIIMISFLIPVISSTVAMAFAQDDPPMKRYYSFHLCLEDNFFSFLIRFTVMQLIFFCQYSFISVAMVMCGALYCNLSDLLHRFAEGLRYLHCKSISHRNLVVPMQLHASLFKMAHKLQNATSVTACLILCSQILAMFVILTTYILLDSEQWSIPLAFESIPGISTVPLTVVGIILCGSRIPSQVENCNIYLLSLHDQLTSEPKVDRESLILVKAMLNKRFPYMSACSLAKFTPKLIVSIFGSLLTYGLLIVNMKETESPMGKNSTIVNC
;
A
#
# COMPACT_ATOMS: atom_id res chain seq x y z
N MET A 1 -26.00 22.86 18.57
CA MET A 1 -26.09 21.99 17.37
C MET A 1 -26.15 22.77 16.05
N ALA A 2 -26.80 23.94 15.96
CA ALA A 2 -26.89 24.72 14.71
C ALA A 2 -25.54 25.22 14.13
N TYR A 3 -24.55 25.52 14.97
CA TYR A 3 -23.25 26.04 14.50
C TYR A 3 -22.33 25.00 13.83
N LEU A 4 -22.49 23.70 14.14
CA LEU A 4 -21.74 22.62 13.49
C LEU A 4 -22.49 22.02 12.29
N SER A 5 -23.83 22.10 12.29
CA SER A 5 -24.66 21.81 11.13
C SER A 5 -24.31 22.69 9.92
N ASN A 6 -23.75 23.88 10.17
CA ASN A 6 -23.34 24.81 9.11
C ASN A 6 -21.84 24.75 8.79
N ALA A 7 -21.01 24.13 9.64
CA ALA A 7 -19.55 24.22 9.53
C ALA A 7 -18.88 22.97 8.92
N ILE A 8 -19.45 21.77 9.12
CA ILE A 8 -18.87 20.54 8.54
C ILE A 8 -19.94 19.87 7.68
N PRO A 9 -19.74 19.76 6.35
CA PRO A 9 -20.70 19.11 5.48
C PRO A 9 -20.93 17.66 5.96
N PRO A 10 -22.18 17.16 6.03
CA PRO A 10 -22.47 15.79 6.46
C PRO A 10 -21.71 14.73 5.63
N LYS A 11 -21.36 15.07 4.39
CA LYS A 11 -20.51 14.26 3.50
C LYS A 11 -19.13 13.97 4.10
N VAL A 12 -18.52 14.94 4.80
CA VAL A 12 -17.21 14.80 5.44
C VAL A 12 -17.27 13.83 6.62
N VAL A 13 -18.31 13.95 7.45
CA VAL A 13 -18.54 13.04 8.59
C VAL A 13 -18.73 11.59 8.12
N ILE A 14 -19.50 11.40 7.05
CA ILE A 14 -19.67 10.07 6.44
C ILE A 14 -18.34 9.52 5.93
N ALA A 15 -17.52 10.36 5.28
CA ALA A 15 -16.21 9.94 4.79
C ALA A 15 -15.26 9.52 5.91
N PHE A 16 -15.25 10.24 7.05
CA PHE A 16 -14.48 9.87 8.24
C PHE A 16 -15.00 8.59 8.91
N ALA A 17 -16.32 8.41 8.99
CA ALA A 17 -16.92 7.19 9.51
C ALA A 17 -16.54 5.98 8.64
N LEU A 18 -16.60 6.13 7.32
CA LEU A 18 -16.18 5.09 6.38
C LEU A 18 -14.68 4.82 6.45
N SER A 19 -13.85 5.86 6.61
CA SER A 19 -12.39 5.67 6.73
C SER A 19 -12.01 4.89 7.99
N ALA A 20 -12.77 5.03 9.08
CA ALA A 20 -12.56 4.28 10.31
C ALA A 20 -12.87 2.77 10.20
N VAL A 21 -13.73 2.36 9.25
CA VAL A 21 -14.06 0.94 9.03
C VAL A 21 -12.88 0.18 8.41
N TYR A 22 -12.07 0.83 7.58
CA TYR A 22 -10.97 0.17 6.87
C TYR A 22 -9.87 -0.38 7.77
N PRO A 23 -9.32 0.35 8.77
CA PRO A 23 -8.35 -0.20 9.71
C PRO A 23 -8.84 -1.48 10.39
N LEU A 24 -10.12 -1.52 10.81
CA LEU A 24 -10.71 -2.70 11.43
C LEU A 24 -10.82 -3.86 10.43
N ALA A 25 -11.26 -3.59 9.20
CA ALA A 25 -11.33 -4.60 8.14
C ALA A 25 -9.95 -5.15 7.77
N ILE A 26 -8.93 -4.28 7.68
CA ILE A 26 -7.52 -4.65 7.44
C ILE A 26 -7.03 -5.53 8.60
N TRP A 27 -7.26 -5.12 9.84
CA TRP A 27 -6.89 -5.90 11.02
C TRP A 27 -7.52 -7.28 11.00
N TYR A 28 -8.82 -7.37 10.73
CA TYR A 28 -9.54 -8.64 10.64
C TYR A 28 -9.01 -9.52 9.50
N SER A 29 -8.73 -8.94 8.32
CA SER A 29 -8.13 -9.65 7.19
C SER A 29 -6.75 -10.23 7.54
N ILE A 30 -5.90 -9.46 8.20
CA ILE A 30 -4.57 -9.93 8.64
C ILE A 30 -4.72 -11.02 9.70
N PHE A 31 -5.60 -10.82 10.69
CA PHE A 31 -5.81 -11.74 11.80
C PHE A 31 -6.29 -13.11 11.30
N THR A 32 -7.30 -13.13 10.42
CA THR A 32 -7.84 -14.38 9.84
C THR A 32 -6.81 -15.11 8.96
N LYS A 33 -5.83 -14.41 8.39
CA LYS A 33 -4.75 -14.99 7.56
C LYS A 33 -3.43 -15.21 8.31
N LYS A 34 -3.38 -14.98 9.62
CA LYS A 34 -2.16 -15.05 10.46
C LYS A 34 -1.41 -16.38 10.31
N SER A 35 -2.12 -17.51 10.33
CA SER A 35 -1.50 -18.84 10.21
C SER A 35 -0.84 -19.05 8.84
N LEU A 36 -1.46 -18.54 7.79
CA LEU A 36 -0.96 -18.63 6.42
C LEU A 36 0.26 -17.72 6.22
N ILE A 37 0.23 -16.49 6.76
CA ILE A 37 1.38 -15.58 6.77
C ILE A 37 2.56 -16.19 7.53
N ARG A 38 2.32 -16.75 8.72
CA ARG A 38 3.36 -17.45 9.50
C ARG A 38 3.98 -18.60 8.69
N ASN A 39 3.16 -19.40 8.04
CA ASN A 39 3.62 -20.52 7.22
C ASN A 39 4.43 -20.03 6.01
N LEU A 40 4.06 -18.92 5.38
CA LEU A 40 4.86 -18.31 4.30
C LEU A 40 6.24 -17.89 4.81
N ILE A 41 6.30 -17.21 5.95
CA ILE A 41 7.55 -16.76 6.57
C ILE A 41 8.46 -17.97 6.86
N LEU A 42 7.92 -19.02 7.48
CA LEU A 42 8.69 -20.24 7.73
C LEU A 42 9.16 -20.93 6.44
N GLN A 43 8.37 -20.90 5.38
CA GLN A 43 8.76 -21.45 4.08
C GLN A 43 9.86 -20.61 3.42
N TYR A 44 9.88 -19.29 3.60
CA TYR A 44 11.01 -18.45 3.15
C TYR A 44 12.32 -18.84 3.83
N TYR A 45 12.28 -19.12 5.14
CA TYR A 45 13.47 -19.56 5.89
C TYR A 45 13.93 -20.97 5.54
N LYS A 46 13.01 -21.87 5.15
CA LYS A 46 13.34 -23.26 4.81
C LYS A 46 13.97 -23.41 3.42
N ILE A 47 13.74 -22.48 2.51
CA ILE A 47 14.34 -22.51 1.18
C ILE A 47 15.79 -22.06 1.32
N ASP A 48 16.67 -23.01 1.63
CA ASP A 48 18.13 -22.85 1.66
C ASP A 48 18.64 -22.63 0.23
N ILE A 49 18.45 -21.43 -0.31
CA ILE A 49 19.25 -20.96 -1.44
C ILE A 49 20.47 -20.29 -0.82
N PRO A 50 21.70 -20.74 -1.17
CA PRO A 50 22.92 -20.16 -0.62
C PRO A 50 22.82 -18.63 -0.72
N PRO A 51 23.06 -17.91 0.38
CA PRO A 51 22.91 -16.47 0.38
C PRO A 51 23.88 -15.90 -0.64
N VAL A 52 23.36 -15.45 -1.79
CA VAL A 52 24.05 -14.44 -2.59
C VAL A 52 24.33 -13.32 -1.59
N GLN A 53 25.57 -12.85 -1.57
CA GLN A 53 26.15 -11.87 -0.64
C GLN A 53 25.34 -10.57 -0.70
N SER A 54 24.16 -10.63 -0.11
CA SER A 54 23.16 -9.58 -0.10
C SER A 54 23.76 -8.52 0.78
N SER A 55 24.08 -7.37 0.18
CA SER A 55 24.51 -6.20 0.93
C SER A 55 23.55 -5.97 2.09
N SER A 56 24.07 -5.57 3.25
CA SER A 56 23.29 -5.33 4.48
C SER A 56 22.29 -4.16 4.35
N GLN A 57 22.30 -3.46 3.22
CA GLN A 57 21.53 -2.24 2.95
C GLN A 57 20.00 -2.35 3.01
N PRO A 58 19.31 -3.44 2.59
CA PRO A 58 17.85 -3.44 2.53
C PRO A 58 17.21 -3.42 3.93
N LYS A 59 17.89 -3.93 4.97
CA LYS A 59 17.38 -3.92 6.34
C LYS A 59 17.33 -2.51 6.93
N ILE A 60 18.36 -1.69 6.68
CA ILE A 60 18.42 -0.31 7.17
C ILE A 60 17.30 0.50 6.53
N ILE A 61 17.11 0.37 5.21
CA ILE A 61 16.07 1.10 4.47
C ILE A 61 14.67 0.73 5.00
N ILE A 62 14.35 -0.56 5.16
CA ILE A 62 13.04 -0.98 5.68
C ILE A 62 12.81 -0.44 7.10
N ASN A 63 13.80 -0.55 7.98
CA ASN A 63 13.69 -0.03 9.35
C ASN A 63 13.48 1.49 9.37
N SER A 64 14.18 2.23 8.51
CA SER A 64 13.99 3.67 8.36
C SER A 64 12.59 4.01 7.86
N ILE A 65 12.07 3.28 6.87
CA ILE A 65 10.69 3.48 6.36
C ILE A 65 9.66 3.23 7.47
N ILE A 66 9.83 2.16 8.25
CA ILE A 66 8.94 1.85 9.38
C ILE A 66 9.01 2.99 10.41
N MET A 67 10.21 3.40 10.81
CA MET A 67 10.41 4.48 11.78
C MET A 67 9.75 5.78 11.30
N ILE A 68 10.00 6.19 10.05
CA ILE A 68 9.39 7.40 9.47
C ILE A 68 7.86 7.30 9.43
N SER A 69 7.32 6.14 9.04
CA SER A 69 5.87 5.90 8.97
C SER A 69 5.17 5.95 10.34
N PHE A 70 5.91 5.68 11.42
CA PHE A 70 5.41 5.83 12.79
C PHE A 70 5.62 7.24 13.33
N LEU A 71 6.78 7.85 13.09
CA LEU A 71 7.11 9.16 13.64
C LEU A 71 6.25 10.28 13.04
N ILE A 72 5.98 10.25 11.72
CA ILE A 72 5.20 11.31 11.07
C ILE A 72 3.80 11.47 11.70
N PRO A 73 2.97 10.42 11.85
CA PRO A 73 1.65 10.56 12.48
C PRO A 73 1.71 10.96 13.96
N VAL A 74 2.69 10.45 14.72
CA VAL A 74 2.84 10.77 16.15
C VAL A 74 3.24 12.22 16.36
N ILE A 75 4.20 12.73 15.59
CA ILE A 75 4.62 14.14 15.65
C ILE A 75 3.45 15.02 15.17
N SER A 76 2.82 14.68 14.06
CA SER A 76 1.73 15.48 13.48
C SER A 76 0.53 15.58 14.42
N SER A 77 0.11 14.48 15.05
CA SER A 77 -0.97 14.49 16.04
C SER A 77 -0.60 15.26 17.31
N THR A 78 0.65 15.17 17.77
CA THR A 78 1.11 15.93 18.94
C THR A 78 1.05 17.43 18.68
N VAL A 79 1.56 17.86 17.52
CA VAL A 79 1.58 19.28 17.14
C VAL A 79 0.15 19.77 16.87
N ALA A 80 -0.65 19.01 16.14
CA ALA A 80 -2.04 19.36 15.87
C ALA A 80 -2.86 19.46 17.16
N MET A 81 -2.63 18.58 18.16
CA MET A 81 -3.28 18.68 19.47
C MET A 81 -2.86 19.94 20.23
N ALA A 82 -1.59 20.33 20.16
CA ALA A 82 -1.10 21.54 20.81
C ALA A 82 -1.81 22.79 20.27
N PHE A 83 -1.95 22.90 18.95
CA PHE A 83 -2.67 24.02 18.32
C PHE A 83 -4.19 23.91 18.44
N ALA A 84 -4.75 22.71 18.54
CA ALA A 84 -6.20 22.50 18.67
C ALA A 84 -6.76 22.98 20.02
N GLN A 85 -5.90 23.24 21.02
CA GLN A 85 -6.35 23.81 22.29
C GLN A 85 -6.93 25.22 22.12
N ASP A 86 -6.35 26.00 21.21
CA ASP A 86 -6.74 27.38 20.93
C ASP A 86 -7.89 27.48 19.92
N ASP A 87 -8.34 26.33 19.38
CA ASP A 87 -9.38 26.25 18.34
C ASP A 87 -10.65 25.56 18.89
N PRO A 88 -11.65 26.31 19.40
CA PRO A 88 -12.87 25.77 20.01
C PRO A 88 -13.62 24.69 19.20
N PRO A 89 -13.81 24.80 17.86
CA PRO A 89 -14.43 23.74 17.08
C PRO A 89 -13.60 22.44 17.08
N MET A 90 -12.28 22.51 16.92
CA MET A 90 -11.40 21.33 16.96
C MET A 90 -11.40 20.68 18.34
N LYS A 91 -11.33 21.49 19.40
CA LYS A 91 -11.44 21.03 20.79
C LYS A 91 -12.75 20.26 21.04
N ARG A 92 -13.87 20.74 20.51
CA ARG A 92 -15.17 20.04 20.61
C ARG A 92 -15.19 18.75 19.80
N TYR A 93 -14.61 18.74 18.60
CA TYR A 93 -14.52 17.58 17.73
C TYR A 93 -13.78 16.42 18.43
N TYR A 94 -12.58 16.67 18.94
CA TYR A 94 -11.78 15.65 19.65
C TYR A 94 -12.29 15.30 21.06
N SER A 95 -13.30 16.01 21.56
CA SER A 95 -14.01 15.66 22.81
C SER A 95 -15.27 14.83 22.57
N PHE A 96 -15.54 14.40 21.34
CA PHE A 96 -16.83 13.79 20.95
C PHE A 96 -18.03 14.67 21.33
N HIS A 97 -17.86 15.99 21.23
CA HIS A 97 -18.84 16.99 21.66
C HIS A 97 -19.24 16.94 23.15
N LEU A 98 -18.51 16.21 23.99
CA LEU A 98 -18.67 16.27 25.44
C LEU A 98 -18.10 17.58 25.97
N CYS A 99 -18.86 18.27 26.83
CA CYS A 99 -18.41 19.45 27.57
C CYS A 99 -17.45 19.01 28.68
N LEU A 100 -16.22 18.66 28.31
CA LEU A 100 -15.15 18.39 29.26
C LEU A 100 -14.56 19.71 29.76
N GLU A 101 -14.48 19.87 31.08
CA GLU A 101 -13.81 21.00 31.73
C GLU A 101 -12.36 21.14 31.25
N ASP A 102 -11.80 22.34 31.33
CA ASP A 102 -10.42 22.63 30.93
C ASP A 102 -9.45 22.26 32.04
N ASN A 103 -9.43 20.98 32.36
CA ASN A 103 -8.49 20.36 33.28
C ASN A 103 -7.50 19.44 32.54
N PHE A 104 -6.43 19.05 33.24
CA PHE A 104 -5.40 18.17 32.71
C PHE A 104 -5.96 16.83 32.19
N PHE A 105 -6.99 16.29 32.83
CA PHE A 105 -7.61 15.02 32.46
C PHE A 105 -8.32 15.10 31.10
N SER A 106 -9.07 16.18 30.86
CA SER A 106 -9.71 16.49 29.58
C SER A 106 -8.70 16.62 28.45
N PHE A 107 -7.57 17.30 28.70
CA PHE A 107 -6.47 17.36 27.74
C PHE A 107 -5.90 15.98 27.42
N LEU A 108 -5.64 15.16 28.44
CA LEU A 108 -5.08 13.82 28.27
C LEU A 108 -6.02 12.91 27.45
N ILE A 109 -7.33 12.99 27.68
CA ILE A 109 -8.33 12.26 26.89
C ILE A 109 -8.25 12.68 25.43
N ARG A 110 -8.31 13.99 25.14
CA ARG A 110 -8.25 14.52 23.76
C ARG A 110 -6.97 14.10 23.05
N PHE A 111 -5.82 14.23 23.74
CA PHE A 111 -4.53 13.80 23.21
C PHE A 111 -4.52 12.31 22.88
N THR A 112 -5.02 11.46 23.79
CA THR A 112 -5.08 10.00 23.59
C THR A 112 -5.98 9.63 22.42
N VAL A 113 -7.15 10.27 22.31
CA VAL A 113 -8.09 10.05 21.20
C VAL A 113 -7.45 10.44 19.88
N MET A 114 -6.80 11.60 19.82
CA MET A 114 -6.14 12.09 18.60
C MET A 114 -4.99 11.17 18.18
N GLN A 115 -4.15 10.73 19.12
CA GLN A 115 -3.10 9.74 18.86
C GLN A 115 -3.68 8.43 18.32
N LEU A 116 -4.78 7.93 18.90
CA LEU A 116 -5.43 6.71 18.45
C LEU A 116 -5.99 6.85 17.03
N ILE A 117 -6.62 7.98 16.71
CA ILE A 117 -7.14 8.27 15.36
C ILE A 117 -6.00 8.24 14.34
N PHE A 118 -4.92 8.97 14.59
CA PHE A 118 -3.78 9.04 13.67
C PHE A 118 -3.07 7.68 13.54
N PHE A 119 -2.95 6.94 14.65
CA PHE A 119 -2.40 5.60 14.63
C PHE A 119 -3.23 4.68 13.76
N CYS A 120 -4.56 4.65 13.94
CA CYS A 120 -5.46 3.79 13.18
C CYS A 120 -5.49 4.16 11.69
N GLN A 121 -5.54 5.45 11.36
CA GLN A 121 -5.67 5.93 9.98
C GLN A 121 -4.37 5.87 9.18
N TYR A 122 -3.22 6.11 9.81
CA TYR A 122 -1.94 6.24 9.09
C TYR A 122 -0.92 5.18 9.49
N SER A 123 -0.57 5.09 10.78
CA SER A 123 0.52 4.20 11.23
C SER A 123 0.17 2.72 11.03
N PHE A 124 -1.01 2.30 11.44
CA PHE A 124 -1.46 0.91 11.32
C PHE A 124 -1.51 0.45 9.86
N ILE A 125 -2.06 1.28 8.97
CA ILE A 125 -2.12 0.98 7.54
C ILE A 125 -0.71 0.90 6.94
N SER A 126 0.18 1.80 7.35
CA SER A 126 1.58 1.78 6.92
C SER A 126 2.29 0.50 7.37
N VAL A 127 2.07 0.02 8.60
CA VAL A 127 2.62 -1.26 9.09
C VAL A 127 2.08 -2.45 8.30
N ALA A 128 0.76 -2.47 8.06
CA ALA A 128 0.13 -3.50 7.26
C ALA A 128 0.69 -3.52 5.82
N MET A 129 0.95 -2.35 5.24
CA MET A 129 1.60 -2.19 3.95
C MET A 129 3.03 -2.74 3.98
N VAL A 130 3.85 -2.35 4.95
CA VAL A 130 5.24 -2.84 5.07
C VAL A 130 5.27 -4.36 5.22
N MET A 131 4.35 -4.95 5.99
CA MET A 131 4.22 -6.40 6.09
C MET A 131 3.96 -7.03 4.71
N CYS A 132 2.97 -6.55 3.96
CA CYS A 132 2.68 -7.05 2.61
C CYS A 132 3.87 -6.84 1.66
N GLY A 133 4.48 -5.66 1.68
CA GLY A 133 5.64 -5.30 0.86
C GLY A 133 6.85 -6.20 1.14
N ALA A 134 7.14 -6.48 2.41
CA ALA A 134 8.22 -7.38 2.81
C ALA A 134 8.00 -8.81 2.29
N LEU A 135 6.76 -9.32 2.36
CA LEU A 135 6.42 -10.64 1.79
C LEU A 135 6.59 -10.66 0.26
N TYR A 136 6.17 -9.60 -0.45
CA TYR A 136 6.36 -9.49 -1.90
C TYR A 136 7.85 -9.42 -2.27
N CYS A 137 8.62 -8.59 -1.58
CA CYS A 137 10.07 -8.47 -1.80
C CYS A 137 10.78 -9.81 -1.56
N ASN A 138 10.48 -10.51 -0.47
CA ASN A 138 11.10 -11.81 -0.18
C ASN A 138 10.83 -12.84 -1.29
N LEU A 139 9.59 -12.95 -1.77
CA LEU A 139 9.30 -13.85 -2.90
C LEU A 139 9.99 -13.40 -4.19
N SER A 140 9.98 -12.09 -4.46
CA SER A 140 10.67 -11.53 -5.63
C SER A 140 12.16 -11.86 -5.59
N ASP A 141 12.81 -11.75 -4.45
CA ASP A 141 14.24 -12.02 -4.31
C ASP A 141 14.54 -13.52 -4.48
N LEU A 142 13.67 -14.41 -3.99
CA LEU A 142 13.79 -15.85 -4.25
C LEU A 142 13.62 -16.19 -5.73
N LEU A 143 12.66 -15.57 -6.43
CA LEU A 143 12.47 -15.73 -7.87
C LEU A 143 13.66 -15.20 -8.65
N HIS A 144 14.23 -14.07 -8.23
CA HIS A 144 15.42 -13.50 -8.84
C HIS A 144 16.61 -14.47 -8.74
N ARG A 145 16.89 -15.00 -7.54
CA ARG A 145 17.96 -16.00 -7.35
C ARG A 145 17.71 -17.28 -8.17
N PHE A 146 16.45 -17.70 -8.28
CA PHE A 146 16.09 -18.83 -9.12
C PHE A 146 16.39 -18.53 -10.60
N ALA A 147 16.04 -17.34 -11.09
CA ALA A 147 16.37 -16.91 -12.45
C ALA A 147 17.88 -16.89 -12.71
N GLU A 148 18.68 -16.39 -11.75
CA GLU A 148 20.14 -16.43 -11.85
C GLU A 148 20.68 -17.86 -11.88
N GLY A 149 20.10 -18.76 -11.07
CA GLY A 149 20.43 -20.19 -11.09
C GLY A 149 20.13 -20.84 -12.45
N LEU A 150 19.00 -20.50 -13.07
CA LEU A 150 18.67 -20.96 -14.43
C LEU A 150 19.65 -20.40 -15.47
N ARG A 151 20.02 -19.12 -15.37
CA ARG A 151 21.03 -18.53 -16.25
C ARG A 151 22.37 -19.25 -16.15
N TYR A 152 22.78 -19.62 -14.94
CA TYR A 152 24.01 -20.39 -14.74
C TYR A 152 23.93 -21.80 -15.34
N LEU A 153 22.77 -22.46 -15.23
CA LEU A 153 22.55 -23.77 -15.83
C LEU A 153 22.60 -23.72 -17.36
N HIS A 154 22.12 -22.64 -17.97
CA HIS A 154 22.22 -22.44 -19.42
C HIS A 154 23.67 -22.43 -19.92
N CYS A 155 24.61 -21.91 -19.11
CA CYS A 155 26.04 -21.91 -19.45
C CYS A 155 26.74 -23.27 -19.24
N LYS A 156 26.06 -24.28 -18.69
CA LYS A 156 26.62 -25.61 -18.40
C LYS A 156 25.97 -26.67 -19.26
N SER A 157 26.60 -27.86 -19.35
CA SER A 157 25.95 -29.00 -19.98
C SER A 157 24.70 -29.38 -19.19
N ILE A 158 23.56 -29.38 -19.88
CA ILE A 158 22.27 -29.68 -19.29
C ILE A 158 22.18 -31.19 -19.14
N SER A 159 21.86 -31.65 -17.94
CA SER A 159 21.56 -33.06 -17.69
C SER A 159 20.32 -33.16 -16.82
N HIS A 160 19.54 -34.24 -16.99
CA HIS A 160 18.34 -34.49 -16.20
C HIS A 160 18.59 -34.33 -14.70
N ARG A 161 19.70 -34.89 -14.19
CA ARG A 161 20.08 -34.81 -12.77
C ARG A 161 20.24 -33.37 -12.27
N ASN A 162 20.74 -32.47 -13.13
CA ASN A 162 20.94 -31.06 -12.78
C ASN A 162 19.63 -30.25 -12.82
N LEU A 163 18.59 -30.73 -13.52
CA LEU A 163 17.29 -30.06 -13.67
C LEU A 163 16.26 -30.44 -12.60
N VAL A 164 16.38 -31.63 -11.98
CA VAL A 164 15.43 -32.08 -10.95
C VAL A 164 15.33 -31.09 -9.78
N VAL A 165 16.46 -30.60 -9.27
CA VAL A 165 16.49 -29.66 -8.14
C VAL A 165 15.86 -28.30 -8.51
N PRO A 166 16.25 -27.62 -9.61
CA PRO A 166 15.56 -26.42 -10.11
C PRO A 166 14.05 -26.62 -10.30
N MET A 167 13.62 -27.78 -10.80
CA MET A 167 12.21 -28.06 -11.01
C MET A 167 11.42 -28.15 -9.69
N GLN A 168 11.98 -28.81 -8.67
CA GLN A 168 11.38 -28.86 -7.33
C GLN A 168 11.31 -27.48 -6.68
N LEU A 169 12.37 -26.67 -6.84
CA LEU A 169 12.40 -25.30 -6.35
C LEU A 169 11.35 -24.44 -7.08
N HIS A 170 11.26 -24.53 -8.41
CA HIS A 170 10.25 -23.86 -9.22
C HIS A 170 8.82 -24.22 -8.76
N ALA A 171 8.55 -25.51 -8.54
CA ALA A 171 7.26 -25.96 -8.04
C ALA A 171 6.94 -25.40 -6.63
N SER A 172 7.96 -25.26 -5.78
CA SER A 172 7.82 -24.66 -4.46
C SER A 172 7.55 -23.16 -4.51
N LEU A 173 8.27 -22.42 -5.37
CA LEU A 173 8.06 -20.98 -5.62
C LEU A 173 6.68 -20.72 -6.20
N PHE A 174 6.23 -21.56 -7.14
CA PHE A 174 4.89 -21.50 -7.71
C PHE A 174 3.81 -21.64 -6.62
N LYS A 175 3.93 -22.65 -5.75
CA LYS A 175 2.98 -22.87 -4.64
C LYS A 175 3.02 -21.71 -3.65
N MET A 176 4.20 -21.15 -3.39
CA MET A 176 4.40 -20.02 -2.50
C MET A 176 3.77 -18.74 -3.05
N ALA A 177 3.88 -18.48 -4.37
CA ALA A 177 3.22 -17.35 -5.02
C ALA A 177 1.69 -17.41 -4.88
N HIS A 178 1.08 -18.58 -5.07
CA HIS A 178 -0.37 -18.75 -4.86
C HIS A 178 -0.79 -18.52 -3.41
N LYS A 179 -0.02 -19.06 -2.45
CA LYS A 179 -0.27 -18.80 -1.03
C LYS A 179 -0.13 -17.32 -0.71
N LEU A 180 0.91 -16.66 -1.22
CA LEU A 180 1.14 -15.24 -0.99
C LEU A 180 0.00 -14.37 -1.53
N GLN A 181 -0.46 -14.66 -2.75
CA GLN A 181 -1.62 -13.99 -3.33
C GLN A 181 -2.87 -14.21 -2.46
N ASN A 182 -3.15 -15.43 -2.02
CA ASN A 182 -4.29 -15.70 -1.11
C ASN A 182 -4.14 -15.03 0.27
N ALA A 183 -2.91 -14.83 0.76
CA ALA A 183 -2.64 -14.19 2.04
C ALA A 183 -2.91 -12.69 2.00
N THR A 184 -2.49 -12.04 0.91
CA THR A 184 -2.32 -10.59 0.85
C THR A 184 -3.34 -9.90 -0.04
N SER A 185 -4.00 -10.59 -0.97
CA SER A 185 -4.86 -9.94 -1.97
C SER A 185 -6.00 -9.10 -1.39
N VAL A 186 -6.70 -9.62 -0.37
CA VAL A 186 -7.79 -8.90 0.31
C VAL A 186 -7.24 -7.74 1.13
N THR A 187 -6.20 -7.98 1.92
CA THR A 187 -5.54 -6.96 2.73
C THR A 187 -5.02 -5.81 1.85
N ALA A 188 -4.37 -6.11 0.74
CA ALA A 188 -3.86 -5.11 -0.19
C ALA A 188 -4.99 -4.33 -0.88
N CYS A 189 -6.12 -4.97 -1.18
CA CYS A 189 -7.30 -4.26 -1.68
C CYS A 189 -7.85 -3.27 -0.64
N LEU A 190 -8.01 -3.70 0.61
CA LEU A 190 -8.50 -2.83 1.68
C LEU A 190 -7.54 -1.67 1.95
N ILE A 191 -6.22 -1.92 1.92
CA ILE A 191 -5.19 -0.87 2.02
C ILE A 191 -5.36 0.13 0.87
N LEU A 192 -5.39 -0.34 -0.39
CA LEU A 192 -5.53 0.56 -1.54
C LEU A 192 -6.83 1.35 -1.50
N CYS A 193 -7.97 0.73 -1.21
CA CYS A 193 -9.25 1.42 -1.08
C CYS A 193 -9.20 2.49 0.03
N SER A 194 -8.66 2.15 1.21
CA SER A 194 -8.53 3.07 2.32
C SER A 194 -7.65 4.26 2.00
N GLN A 195 -6.49 4.02 1.37
CA GLN A 195 -5.52 5.05 1.05
C GLN A 195 -6.01 5.95 -0.10
N ILE A 196 -6.65 5.38 -1.12
CA ILE A 196 -7.28 6.17 -2.20
C ILE A 196 -8.39 7.05 -1.63
N LEU A 197 -9.28 6.49 -0.78
CA LEU A 197 -10.32 7.27 -0.11
C LEU A 197 -9.71 8.40 0.72
N ALA A 198 -8.66 8.14 1.49
CA ALA A 198 -7.96 9.16 2.26
C ALA A 198 -7.41 10.28 1.35
N MET A 199 -6.76 9.96 0.23
CA MET A 199 -6.30 10.96 -0.74
C MET A 199 -7.45 11.81 -1.28
N PHE A 200 -8.58 11.19 -1.62
CA PHE A 200 -9.77 11.92 -2.08
C PHE A 200 -10.33 12.86 -1.01
N VAL A 201 -10.40 12.40 0.24
CA VAL A 201 -10.87 13.23 1.36
C VAL A 201 -9.95 14.42 1.57
N ILE A 202 -8.64 14.21 1.61
CA ILE A 202 -7.65 15.28 1.79
C ILE A 202 -7.74 16.28 0.64
N LEU A 203 -7.79 15.80 -0.61
CA LEU A 203 -7.89 16.65 -1.79
C LEU A 203 -9.18 17.46 -1.81
N THR A 204 -10.32 16.83 -1.51
CA THR A 204 -11.62 17.50 -1.46
C THR A 204 -11.65 18.55 -0.35
N THR A 205 -11.09 18.21 0.82
CA THR A 205 -10.93 19.14 1.95
C THR A 205 -10.08 20.33 1.51
N TYR A 206 -8.93 20.08 0.86
CA TYR A 206 -8.04 21.12 0.37
C TYR A 206 -8.71 22.09 -0.62
N ILE A 207 -9.50 21.56 -1.56
CA ILE A 207 -10.17 22.37 -2.60
C ILE A 207 -11.38 23.14 -2.06
N LEU A 208 -12.19 22.49 -1.20
CA LEU A 208 -13.44 23.08 -0.73
C LEU A 208 -13.20 24.15 0.33
N LEU A 209 -12.21 24.00 1.20
CA LEU A 209 -11.90 25.02 2.20
C LEU A 209 -11.32 26.28 1.55
N ASP A 210 -11.93 27.42 1.83
CA ASP A 210 -11.40 28.72 1.42
C ASP A 210 -10.10 29.02 2.17
N SER A 211 -9.20 29.80 1.54
CA SER A 211 -7.87 30.11 2.10
C SER A 211 -7.91 30.74 3.50
N GLU A 212 -9.02 31.40 3.85
CA GLU A 212 -9.23 32.04 5.15
C GLU A 212 -9.61 31.06 6.27
N GLN A 213 -10.02 29.83 5.94
CA GLN A 213 -10.48 28.83 6.91
C GLN A 213 -9.41 27.78 7.25
N TRP A 214 -8.18 27.95 6.76
CA TRP A 214 -7.08 27.05 7.03
C TRP A 214 -6.56 27.22 8.46
N SER A 215 -7.02 26.36 9.36
CA SER A 215 -6.48 26.30 10.72
C SER A 215 -5.16 25.52 10.75
N ILE A 216 -4.23 25.94 11.62
CA ILE A 216 -2.94 25.26 11.82
C ILE A 216 -3.14 23.77 12.19
N PRO A 217 -4.08 23.38 13.08
CA PRO A 217 -4.34 21.97 13.38
C PRO A 217 -4.69 21.14 12.14
N LEU A 218 -5.52 21.70 11.25
CA LEU A 218 -5.95 21.03 10.02
C LEU A 218 -4.78 20.80 9.05
N ALA A 219 -3.85 21.75 8.97
CA ALA A 219 -2.63 21.59 8.18
C ALA A 219 -1.80 20.40 8.68
N PHE A 220 -1.58 20.30 10.00
CA PHE A 220 -0.86 19.18 10.60
C PHE A 220 -1.61 17.84 10.51
N GLU A 221 -2.95 17.85 10.55
CA GLU A 221 -3.77 16.67 10.29
C GLU A 221 -3.62 16.15 8.85
N SER A 222 -3.40 17.06 7.90
CA SER A 222 -3.22 16.73 6.49
C SER A 222 -1.81 16.22 6.15
N ILE A 223 -0.77 16.55 6.94
CA ILE A 223 0.64 16.18 6.65
C ILE A 223 0.83 14.67 6.49
N PRO A 224 0.39 13.79 7.43
CA PRO A 224 0.50 12.34 7.24
C PRO A 224 -0.25 11.88 6.00
N GLY A 225 -1.42 12.46 5.76
CA GLY A 225 -2.23 12.23 4.58
C GLY A 225 -1.48 12.49 3.26
N ILE A 226 -0.83 13.64 3.15
CA ILE A 226 -0.12 14.06 1.93
C ILE A 226 1.19 13.27 1.74
N SER A 227 1.87 12.91 2.83
CA SER A 227 3.20 12.28 2.76
C SER A 227 3.12 10.75 2.75
N THR A 228 2.44 10.14 3.73
CA THR A 228 2.45 8.68 3.94
C THR A 228 1.53 7.95 2.98
N VAL A 229 0.40 8.56 2.59
CA VAL A 229 -0.61 7.87 1.78
C VAL A 229 -0.12 7.61 0.35
N PRO A 230 0.46 8.59 -0.38
CA PRO A 230 1.06 8.32 -1.69
C PRO A 230 2.19 7.29 -1.61
N LEU A 231 3.03 7.39 -0.56
CA LEU A 231 4.16 6.50 -0.37
C LEU A 231 3.73 5.05 -0.17
N THR A 232 2.66 4.81 0.61
CA THR A 232 2.15 3.45 0.84
C THR A 232 1.54 2.84 -0.42
N VAL A 233 0.79 3.62 -1.20
CA VAL A 233 0.19 3.18 -2.48
C VAL A 233 1.27 2.84 -3.49
N VAL A 234 2.27 3.71 -3.66
CA VAL A 234 3.40 3.46 -4.57
C VAL A 234 4.21 2.26 -4.09
N GLY A 235 4.53 2.20 -2.80
CA GLY A 235 5.32 1.13 -2.21
C GLY A 235 4.73 -0.26 -2.44
N ILE A 236 3.45 -0.46 -2.10
CA ILE A 236 2.80 -1.76 -2.26
C ILE A 236 2.72 -2.20 -3.73
N ILE A 237 2.41 -1.27 -4.64
CA ILE A 237 2.30 -1.56 -6.07
C ILE A 237 3.68 -1.90 -6.65
N LEU A 238 4.73 -1.15 -6.31
CA LEU A 238 6.08 -1.42 -6.80
C LEU A 238 6.58 -2.76 -6.25
N CYS A 239 6.48 -3.02 -4.95
CA CYS A 239 6.85 -4.29 -4.34
C CYS A 239 6.12 -5.47 -5.00
N GLY A 240 4.80 -5.35 -5.19
CA GLY A 240 3.99 -6.38 -5.86
C GLY A 240 4.36 -6.61 -7.32
N SER A 241 4.71 -5.54 -8.05
CA SER A 241 5.08 -5.58 -9.48
C SER A 241 6.45 -6.20 -9.76
N ARG A 242 7.35 -6.28 -8.76
CA ARG A 242 8.64 -6.96 -8.92
C ARG A 242 8.48 -8.45 -9.20
N ILE A 243 7.48 -9.11 -8.58
CA ILE A 243 7.23 -10.54 -8.76
C ILE A 243 6.97 -10.92 -10.23
N PRO A 244 5.98 -10.33 -10.95
CA PRO A 244 5.75 -10.69 -12.35
C PRO A 244 6.97 -10.40 -13.25
N SER A 245 7.73 -9.34 -12.98
CA SER A 245 8.98 -9.07 -13.70
C SER A 245 10.02 -10.19 -13.48
N GLN A 246 10.18 -10.68 -12.25
CA GLN A 246 11.09 -11.81 -12.00
C GLN A 246 10.57 -13.13 -12.59
N VAL A 247 9.25 -13.36 -12.61
CA VAL A 247 8.65 -14.52 -13.30
C VAL A 247 8.93 -14.47 -14.81
N GLU A 248 8.82 -13.29 -15.42
CA GLU A 248 9.15 -13.11 -16.84
C GLU A 248 10.62 -13.43 -17.12
N ASN A 249 11.55 -12.97 -16.28
CA ASN A 249 12.96 -13.33 -16.37
C ASN A 249 13.16 -14.85 -16.25
N CYS A 250 12.47 -15.52 -15.32
CA CYS A 250 12.52 -16.99 -15.21
C CYS A 250 12.06 -17.66 -16.51
N ASN A 251 10.96 -17.19 -17.10
CA ASN A 251 10.42 -17.74 -18.34
C ASN A 251 11.38 -17.54 -19.52
N ILE A 252 12.02 -16.38 -19.63
CA ILE A 252 13.03 -16.13 -20.68
C ILE A 252 14.17 -17.15 -20.58
N TYR A 253 14.71 -17.39 -19.38
CA TYR A 253 15.78 -18.37 -19.20
C TYR A 253 15.29 -19.81 -19.41
N LEU A 254 14.07 -20.14 -19.01
CA LEU A 254 13.48 -21.46 -19.27
C LEU A 254 13.25 -21.71 -20.77
N LEU A 255 12.81 -20.70 -21.53
CA LEU A 255 12.67 -20.78 -22.98
C LEU A 255 14.03 -20.98 -23.65
N SER A 256 15.05 -20.21 -23.22
CA SER A 256 16.40 -20.37 -23.72
C SER A 256 16.98 -21.77 -23.44
N LEU A 257 16.73 -22.33 -22.24
CA LEU A 257 17.08 -23.72 -21.90
C LEU A 257 16.33 -24.74 -22.77
N HIS A 258 15.05 -24.50 -23.06
CA HIS A 258 14.25 -25.37 -23.92
C HIS A 258 14.79 -25.39 -25.35
N ASP A 259 15.13 -24.22 -25.90
CA ASP A 259 15.66 -24.09 -27.26
C ASP A 259 17.04 -24.76 -27.39
N GLN A 260 17.90 -24.59 -26.38
CA GLN A 260 19.18 -25.28 -26.29
C GLN A 260 18.99 -26.81 -26.29
N LEU A 261 18.14 -27.35 -25.43
CA LEU A 261 17.84 -28.78 -25.36
C LEU A 261 17.25 -29.35 -26.66
N THR A 262 16.47 -28.54 -27.38
CA THR A 262 15.87 -28.95 -28.67
C THR A 262 16.90 -28.95 -29.80
N SER A 263 17.93 -28.10 -29.71
CA SER A 263 19.00 -28.00 -30.71
C SER A 263 20.10 -29.07 -30.56
N GLU A 264 20.20 -29.74 -29.41
CA GLU A 264 21.23 -30.74 -29.18
C GLU A 264 20.97 -32.04 -29.97
N PRO A 265 21.98 -32.63 -30.63
CA PRO A 265 21.81 -33.81 -31.49
C PRO A 265 21.43 -35.08 -30.71
N LYS A 266 21.67 -35.09 -29.39
CA LYS A 266 21.26 -36.16 -28.46
C LYS A 266 20.34 -35.57 -27.40
N VAL A 267 19.09 -35.34 -27.80
CA VAL A 267 18.07 -34.77 -26.92
C VAL A 267 17.79 -35.69 -25.73
N ASP A 268 18.08 -35.20 -24.53
CA ASP A 268 17.58 -35.79 -23.29
C ASP A 268 16.08 -35.47 -23.14
N ARG A 269 15.24 -36.43 -23.56
CA ARG A 269 13.77 -36.29 -23.54
C ARG A 269 13.22 -35.99 -22.15
N GLU A 270 13.84 -36.53 -21.09
CA GLU A 270 13.37 -36.30 -19.72
C GLU A 270 13.59 -34.84 -19.34
N SER A 271 14.80 -34.31 -19.57
CA SER A 271 15.13 -32.89 -19.38
C SER A 271 14.17 -31.96 -20.12
N LEU A 272 13.85 -32.27 -21.39
CA LEU A 272 12.91 -31.49 -22.20
C LEU A 272 11.49 -31.49 -21.59
N ILE A 273 11.01 -32.65 -21.12
CA ILE A 273 9.71 -32.77 -20.44
C ILE A 273 9.68 -31.92 -19.16
N LEU A 274 10.76 -31.92 -18.37
CA LEU A 274 10.83 -31.11 -17.15
C LEU A 274 10.79 -29.60 -17.44
N VAL A 275 11.57 -29.13 -18.41
CA VAL A 275 11.57 -27.71 -18.80
C VAL A 275 10.21 -27.30 -19.35
N LYS A 276 9.60 -28.12 -20.21
CA LYS A 276 8.25 -27.89 -20.73
C LYS A 276 7.20 -27.86 -19.61
N ALA A 277 7.32 -28.74 -18.60
CA ALA A 277 6.44 -28.74 -17.45
C ALA A 277 6.60 -27.47 -16.58
N MET A 278 7.81 -26.89 -16.50
CA MET A 278 8.02 -25.61 -15.83
C MET A 278 7.39 -24.45 -16.62
N LEU A 279 7.64 -24.37 -17.93
CA LEU A 279 7.08 -23.34 -18.81
C LEU A 279 5.54 -23.34 -18.84
N ASN A 280 4.92 -24.51 -18.74
CA ASN A 280 3.46 -24.62 -18.74
C ASN A 280 2.80 -24.11 -17.45
N LYS A 281 3.54 -23.89 -16.36
CA LYS A 281 2.98 -23.36 -15.11
C LYS A 281 2.82 -21.84 -15.16
N ARG A 282 1.61 -21.37 -14.90
CA ARG A 282 1.29 -19.93 -14.88
C ARG A 282 1.25 -19.38 -13.47
N PHE A 283 2.26 -18.60 -13.08
CA PHE A 283 2.26 -17.93 -11.79
C PHE A 283 1.03 -16.99 -11.66
N PRO A 284 0.49 -16.84 -10.44
CA PRO A 284 -0.58 -15.89 -10.20
C PRO A 284 -0.06 -14.46 -10.37
N TYR A 285 -0.87 -13.61 -10.99
CA TYR A 285 -0.61 -12.17 -10.97
C TYR A 285 -0.88 -11.62 -9.58
N MET A 286 0.07 -10.84 -9.05
CA MET A 286 -0.14 -10.13 -7.80
C MET A 286 -1.18 -9.03 -8.00
N SER A 287 -2.27 -9.12 -7.25
CA SER A 287 -3.42 -8.21 -7.42
C SER A 287 -4.21 -8.01 -6.14
N ALA A 288 -4.84 -6.85 -6.03
CA ALA A 288 -5.81 -6.52 -5.00
C ALA A 288 -7.20 -7.06 -5.40
N CYS A 289 -7.68 -8.09 -4.70
CA CYS A 289 -8.95 -8.80 -4.94
C CYS A 289 -9.23 -9.17 -6.41
N SER A 290 -8.21 -9.44 -7.22
CA SER A 290 -8.33 -9.61 -8.69
C SER A 290 -8.87 -8.40 -9.45
N LEU A 291 -9.17 -7.29 -8.78
CA LEU A 291 -9.69 -6.05 -9.36
C LEU A 291 -8.56 -5.20 -9.95
N ALA A 292 -7.45 -5.08 -9.22
CA ALA A 292 -6.32 -4.24 -9.60
C ALA A 292 -5.01 -5.04 -9.61
N LYS A 293 -4.44 -5.23 -10.80
CA LYS A 293 -3.12 -5.86 -10.97
C LYS A 293 -2.02 -4.88 -10.57
N PHE A 294 -1.06 -5.32 -9.76
CA PHE A 294 0.06 -4.48 -9.35
C PHE A 294 1.02 -4.29 -10.51
N THR A 295 0.88 -3.14 -11.18
CA THR A 295 1.74 -2.69 -12.27
C THR A 295 2.03 -1.21 -12.08
N PRO A 296 3.19 -0.70 -12.54
CA PRO A 296 3.47 0.74 -12.49
C PRO A 296 2.39 1.60 -13.18
N LYS A 297 1.70 1.04 -14.19
CA LYS A 297 0.55 1.69 -14.86
C LYS A 297 -0.61 1.97 -13.90
N LEU A 298 -0.82 1.12 -12.88
CA LEU A 298 -1.84 1.34 -11.86
C LEU A 298 -1.55 2.59 -11.02
N ILE A 299 -0.28 2.88 -10.72
CA ILE A 299 0.13 4.09 -9.99
C ILE A 299 -0.31 5.32 -10.79
N VAL A 300 0.09 5.39 -12.06
CA VAL A 300 -0.27 6.50 -12.95
C VAL A 300 -1.80 6.64 -13.08
N SER A 301 -2.52 5.53 -13.17
CA SER A 301 -3.99 5.55 -13.23
C SER A 301 -4.63 6.09 -11.95
N ILE A 302 -4.13 5.71 -10.77
CA ILE A 302 -4.66 6.18 -9.49
C ILE A 302 -4.42 7.69 -9.35
N PHE A 303 -3.18 8.15 -9.53
CA PHE A 303 -2.86 9.58 -9.41
C PHE A 303 -3.50 10.42 -10.52
N GLY A 304 -3.58 9.89 -11.74
CA GLY A 304 -4.29 10.53 -12.85
C GLY A 304 -5.77 10.70 -12.52
N SER A 305 -6.43 9.67 -12.00
CA SER A 305 -7.84 9.77 -11.58
C SER A 305 -8.03 10.79 -10.45
N LEU A 306 -7.15 10.77 -9.44
CA LEU A 306 -7.18 11.73 -8.33
C LEU A 306 -7.05 13.17 -8.83
N LEU A 307 -6.12 13.43 -9.76
CA LEU A 307 -5.95 14.74 -10.40
C LEU A 307 -7.18 15.15 -11.22
N THR A 308 -7.71 14.25 -12.06
CA THR A 308 -8.91 14.53 -12.88
C THR A 308 -10.11 14.90 -12.01
N TYR A 309 -10.38 14.12 -10.96
CA TYR A 309 -11.48 14.42 -10.04
C TYR A 309 -11.21 15.68 -9.21
N GLY A 310 -9.97 15.94 -8.80
CA GLY A 310 -9.59 17.19 -8.16
C GLY A 310 -9.91 18.40 -9.02
N LEU A 311 -9.47 18.39 -10.29
CA LEU A 311 -9.76 19.46 -11.26
C LEU A 311 -11.27 19.61 -11.51
N LEU A 312 -12.02 18.50 -11.56
CA LEU A 312 -13.47 18.54 -11.71
C LEU A 312 -14.14 19.25 -10.52
N ILE A 313 -13.71 18.97 -9.29
CA ILE A 313 -14.22 19.62 -8.08
C ILE A 313 -13.90 21.13 -8.10
N VAL A 314 -12.69 21.51 -8.51
CA VAL A 314 -12.31 22.93 -8.67
C VAL A 314 -13.23 23.64 -9.66
N ASN A 315 -13.43 23.05 -10.84
CA ASN A 315 -14.30 23.64 -11.88
C ASN A 315 -15.76 23.78 -11.42
N MET A 316 -16.27 22.81 -10.65
CA MET A 316 -17.61 22.90 -10.07
C MET A 316 -17.71 24.03 -9.04
N LYS A 317 -16.69 24.22 -8.20
CA LYS A 317 -16.63 25.32 -7.23
C LYS A 317 -16.63 26.70 -7.90
N GLU A 318 -15.90 26.87 -9.00
CA GLU A 318 -15.88 28.13 -9.75
C GLU A 318 -17.24 28.47 -10.38
N THR A 319 -17.95 27.45 -10.87
CA THR A 319 -19.26 27.63 -11.53
C THR A 319 -20.36 28.07 -10.56
N GLU A 320 -20.25 27.72 -9.27
CA GLU A 320 -21.19 28.15 -8.23
C GLU A 320 -20.92 29.60 -7.74
N SER A 321 -19.76 30.18 -8.05
CA SER A 321 -19.33 31.49 -7.55
C SER A 321 -19.89 32.77 -8.23
N PRO A 322 -20.57 32.81 -9.40
CA PRO A 322 -20.87 34.09 -10.06
C PRO A 322 -22.31 34.62 -9.96
N MET A 323 -23.26 34.03 -9.20
CA MET A 323 -24.61 34.61 -9.09
C MET A 323 -24.83 35.60 -7.92
N GLY A 324 -23.83 35.83 -7.06
CA GLY A 324 -24.04 36.58 -5.80
C GLY A 324 -23.45 37.99 -5.69
N LYS A 325 -22.58 38.45 -6.61
CA LYS A 325 -21.82 39.71 -6.42
C LYS A 325 -22.19 40.88 -7.35
N ASN A 326 -23.25 40.78 -8.15
CA ASN A 326 -23.74 41.88 -9.01
C ASN A 326 -25.09 42.45 -8.55
N SER A 327 -25.23 42.80 -7.26
CA SER A 327 -26.35 43.63 -6.80
C SER A 327 -25.96 44.64 -5.71
N THR A 328 -24.81 45.30 -5.87
CA THR A 328 -24.70 46.70 -5.42
C THR A 328 -25.08 47.58 -6.60
N ILE A 329 -26.40 47.75 -6.72
CA ILE A 329 -27.01 48.89 -7.40
C ILE A 329 -26.41 50.13 -6.73
N VAL A 330 -25.57 50.84 -7.48
CA VAL A 330 -25.26 52.25 -7.21
C VAL A 330 -26.57 52.99 -7.38
N ASN A 331 -27.27 53.25 -6.28
CA ASN A 331 -28.31 54.27 -6.21
C ASN A 331 -28.13 55.07 -4.92
N CYS A 332 -27.53 56.24 -5.14
CA CYS A 332 -27.72 57.55 -4.51
C CYS A 332 -26.40 58.20 -4.12
#